data_AF-A0A8H5HKP2-F1
#
_entry.id   AF-A0A8H5HKP2-F1
#
_cell.length_a   1.000
_cell.length_b   1.000
_cell.length_c   1.000
_cell.angle_alpha   90.00
_cell.angle_beta   90.00
_cell.angle_gamma   90.00
#
_symmetry.space_group_name_H-M   'P 1'
#
loop_
_entity.id
_entity.type
_entity.pdbx_description
1 polymer ?
#
loop_
_entity_poly.entity_id
_entity_poly.type
_entity_poly.pdbx_seq_one_letter_code
_entity_poly.pdbx_strand_id
1 'polypeptide(L)'
;MGYPSKITDTADASIMGGPMKIDSVQNVITLRSDLHGAWDSYEIGVDPNNNHRITAFINGNADINGRYLQLDHIQDPTLRPLDELFIDHFMQGLFKHMKGSGESAWSCEDYDDAFGDCSFNLSNMNIWGTREGKEQLELALADRLFDHRVSQEGGVLEATS
;
A
#
# COMPACT_ATOMS: atom_id res chain seq x y z
N MET A 1 8.75 7.62 -15.44
CA MET A 1 7.57 8.37 -15.91
C MET A 1 6.42 7.99 -14.99
N GLY A 2 5.82 8.95 -14.27
CA GLY A 2 4.74 8.69 -13.29
C GLY A 2 3.34 8.84 -13.89
N TYR A 3 2.29 8.71 -13.08
CA TYR A 3 0.87 8.82 -13.50
C TYR A 3 0.52 10.01 -14.41
N PRO A 4 1.09 11.22 -14.25
CA PRO A 4 0.75 12.34 -15.12
C PRO A 4 1.04 12.10 -16.61
N SER A 5 1.97 11.21 -16.95
CA SER A 5 2.28 10.89 -18.34
C SER A 5 1.21 10.01 -19.02
N LYS A 6 0.28 9.45 -18.25
CA LYS A 6 -0.78 8.55 -18.72
C LYS A 6 -2.15 9.21 -18.82
N ILE A 7 -2.31 10.38 -18.19
CA ILE A 7 -3.50 11.22 -18.29
C ILE A 7 -3.49 11.91 -19.66
N THR A 8 -4.50 11.60 -20.48
CA THR A 8 -4.74 12.13 -21.82
C THR A 8 -5.69 13.31 -21.84
N ASP A 9 -6.23 13.72 -20.68
CA ASP A 9 -6.99 14.95 -20.52
C ASP A 9 -6.20 16.13 -21.11
N THR A 10 -6.90 16.97 -21.88
CA THR A 10 -6.35 18.07 -22.70
C THR A 10 -6.77 19.45 -22.22
N ALA A 11 -7.53 19.55 -21.12
CA ALA A 11 -7.82 20.83 -20.47
C ALA A 11 -6.54 21.60 -20.09
N ASP A 12 -6.70 22.87 -19.74
CA ASP A 12 -5.57 23.71 -19.36
C ASP A 12 -4.87 23.17 -18.10
N ALA A 13 -3.54 23.19 -18.07
CA ALA A 13 -2.78 22.68 -16.93
C ALA A 13 -3.11 23.42 -15.61
N SER A 14 -3.53 24.69 -15.67
CA SER A 14 -4.01 25.44 -14.50
C SER A 14 -5.33 24.89 -13.94
N ILE A 15 -6.14 24.26 -14.78
CA ILE A 15 -7.42 23.63 -14.40
C ILE A 15 -7.20 22.19 -13.91
N MET A 16 -6.14 21.51 -14.38
CA MET A 16 -5.81 20.14 -13.94
C MET A 16 -4.99 20.06 -12.65
N GLY A 17 -4.75 21.16 -11.93
CA GLY A 17 -3.89 21.13 -10.75
C GLY A 17 -2.40 21.01 -11.08
N GLY A 18 -1.98 21.60 -12.21
CA GLY A 18 -0.58 21.76 -12.60
C GLY A 18 0.05 20.51 -13.23
N PRO A 19 1.40 20.37 -13.18
CA PRO A 19 2.11 19.29 -13.87
C PRO A 19 1.78 17.89 -13.33
N MET A 20 1.19 17.81 -12.13
CA MET A 20 0.77 16.56 -11.50
C MET A 20 -0.63 16.11 -11.94
N LYS A 21 -1.39 16.97 -12.64
CA LYS A 21 -2.73 16.67 -13.16
C LYS A 21 -3.72 16.11 -12.13
N ILE A 22 -3.58 16.52 -10.86
CA ILE A 22 -4.35 15.96 -9.74
C ILE A 22 -5.86 16.22 -9.88
N ASP A 23 -6.24 17.33 -10.51
CA ASP A 23 -7.64 17.73 -10.71
C ASP A 23 -8.19 17.27 -12.07
N SER A 24 -7.46 16.41 -12.80
CA SER A 24 -7.97 15.84 -14.05
C SER A 24 -9.20 14.96 -13.79
N VAL A 25 -10.19 15.02 -14.69
CA VAL A 25 -11.37 14.14 -14.64
C VAL A 25 -10.99 12.66 -14.66
N GLN A 26 -9.81 12.34 -15.21
CA GLN A 26 -9.28 10.99 -15.27
C GLN A 26 -8.70 10.50 -13.94
N ASN A 27 -8.48 11.39 -12.97
CA ASN A 27 -7.98 11.11 -11.62
C ASN A 27 -9.04 11.34 -10.52
N VAL A 28 -10.29 11.62 -10.91
CA VAL A 28 -11.36 11.96 -9.96
C VAL A 28 -12.54 11.00 -10.13
N ILE A 29 -13.11 10.56 -9.01
CA ILE A 29 -14.39 9.87 -8.97
C ILE A 29 -15.34 10.58 -8.00
N THR A 30 -16.61 10.64 -8.37
CA THR A 30 -17.67 11.14 -7.48
C THR A 30 -18.32 9.97 -6.76
N LEU A 31 -18.31 10.01 -5.43
CA LEU A 31 -18.87 8.97 -4.57
C LEU A 31 -20.05 9.50 -3.75
N ARG A 32 -20.89 8.56 -3.29
CA ARG A 32 -21.88 8.85 -2.24
C ARG A 32 -21.12 9.29 -0.97
N SER A 33 -21.62 10.28 -0.25
CA SER A 33 -20.88 10.93 0.84
C SER A 33 -20.48 9.99 1.97
N ASP A 34 -21.28 8.95 2.23
CA ASP A 34 -21.02 7.90 3.22
C ASP A 34 -19.92 6.92 2.78
N LEU A 35 -19.61 6.83 1.49
CA LEU A 35 -18.56 5.96 0.95
C LEU A 35 -17.20 6.65 0.84
N HIS A 36 -17.16 7.99 0.96
CA HIS A 36 -15.92 8.76 0.85
C HIS A 36 -14.88 8.33 1.90
N GLY A 37 -15.30 8.17 3.15
CA GLY A 37 -14.41 7.74 4.23
C GLY A 37 -13.86 6.32 4.01
N ALA A 38 -14.69 5.42 3.49
CA ALA A 38 -14.29 4.05 3.15
C ALA A 38 -13.31 4.02 1.97
N TRP A 39 -13.49 4.91 0.98
CA TRP A 39 -12.57 5.06 -0.14
C TRP A 39 -11.20 5.57 0.34
N ASP A 40 -11.15 6.69 1.06
CA ASP A 40 -9.90 7.28 1.56
C ASP A 40 -9.14 6.36 2.51
N SER A 41 -9.88 5.54 3.27
CA SER A 41 -9.32 4.56 4.19
C SER A 41 -8.94 3.24 3.49
N TYR A 42 -9.07 3.16 2.17
CA TYR A 42 -8.84 1.94 1.37
C TYR A 42 -9.64 0.72 1.82
N GLU A 43 -10.78 0.92 2.46
CA GLU A 43 -11.69 -0.14 2.93
C GLU A 43 -12.50 -0.75 1.80
N ILE A 44 -12.59 -0.03 0.67
CA ILE A 44 -13.20 -0.47 -0.57
C ILE A 44 -12.26 -0.16 -1.74
N GLY A 45 -12.32 -1.01 -2.77
CA GLY A 45 -11.58 -0.83 -4.02
C GLY A 45 -12.41 -1.27 -5.23
N VAL A 46 -12.00 -0.85 -6.42
CA VAL A 46 -12.62 -1.21 -7.70
C VAL A 46 -11.61 -1.97 -8.53
N ASP A 47 -11.95 -3.18 -8.96
CA ASP A 47 -11.11 -3.99 -9.85
C ASP A 47 -11.56 -3.84 -11.31
N PRO A 48 -10.87 -3.04 -12.13
CA PRO A 48 -11.22 -2.87 -13.53
C PRO A 48 -10.99 -4.15 -14.36
N ASN A 49 -10.12 -5.06 -13.93
CA ASN A 49 -9.91 -6.35 -14.63
C ASN A 49 -11.11 -7.28 -14.45
N ASN A 50 -11.96 -7.02 -13.47
CA ASN A 50 -13.19 -7.76 -13.21
C ASN A 50 -14.42 -6.88 -13.48
N ASN A 51 -14.43 -6.19 -14.62
CA ASN A 51 -15.54 -5.35 -15.07
C ASN A 51 -15.91 -4.25 -14.06
N HIS A 52 -14.89 -3.65 -13.43
CA HIS A 52 -15.02 -2.64 -12.37
C HIS A 52 -15.82 -3.13 -11.16
N ARG A 53 -15.60 -4.38 -10.76
CA ARG A 53 -16.23 -4.95 -9.56
C ARG A 53 -15.71 -4.26 -8.30
N ILE A 54 -16.63 -3.78 -7.48
CA ILE A 54 -16.36 -3.21 -6.16
C ILE A 54 -16.08 -4.35 -5.19
N THR A 55 -14.99 -4.24 -4.45
CA THR A 55 -14.62 -5.17 -3.39
C THR A 55 -14.48 -4.40 -2.09
N ALA A 56 -15.21 -4.84 -1.06
CA ALA A 56 -15.00 -4.38 0.30
C ALA A 56 -13.94 -5.27 0.97
N PHE A 57 -12.91 -4.64 1.54
CA PHE A 57 -11.84 -5.33 2.26
C PHE A 57 -12.15 -5.54 3.75
N ILE A 58 -13.14 -4.82 4.28
CA ILE A 58 -13.63 -4.96 5.66
C ILE A 58 -15.15 -5.20 5.71
N ASN A 59 -15.65 -5.59 6.87
CA ASN A 59 -17.07 -5.64 7.15
C ASN A 59 -17.67 -4.22 7.22
N GLY A 60 -18.95 -4.06 6.85
CA GLY A 60 -19.67 -2.79 6.94
C GLY A 60 -20.14 -2.23 5.58
N ASN A 61 -19.52 -2.66 4.48
CA ASN A 61 -19.83 -2.19 3.11
C ASN A 61 -20.53 -3.28 2.27
N ALA A 62 -21.34 -4.13 2.91
CA ALA A 62 -22.00 -5.27 2.26
C ALA A 62 -23.05 -4.86 1.22
N ASP A 63 -23.58 -3.64 1.32
CA ASP A 63 -24.55 -3.08 0.37
C ASP A 63 -23.94 -2.83 -1.01
N ILE A 64 -22.64 -2.52 -1.08
CA ILE A 64 -21.90 -2.25 -2.33
C ILE A 64 -20.93 -3.37 -2.74
N ASN A 65 -20.50 -4.22 -1.80
CA ASN A 65 -19.54 -5.28 -2.09
C ASN A 65 -20.07 -6.23 -3.17
N GLY A 66 -19.24 -6.49 -4.18
CA GLY A 66 -19.57 -7.34 -5.32
C GLY A 66 -20.47 -6.71 -6.38
N ARG A 67 -20.89 -5.46 -6.20
CA ARG A 67 -21.51 -4.68 -7.29
C ARG A 67 -20.45 -4.20 -8.27
N TYR A 68 -20.88 -3.57 -9.35
CA TYR A 68 -20.02 -3.04 -10.41
C TYR A 68 -20.17 -1.52 -10.48
N LEU A 69 -19.04 -0.82 -10.59
CA LEU A 69 -19.04 0.61 -10.87
C LEU A 69 -19.51 0.83 -12.31
N GLN A 70 -20.63 1.54 -12.47
CA GLN A 70 -21.20 1.79 -13.79
C GLN A 70 -20.55 3.00 -14.44
N LEU A 71 -19.77 2.77 -15.51
CA LEU A 71 -19.16 3.83 -16.31
C LEU A 71 -19.81 3.98 -17.69
N ASP A 72 -20.80 3.15 -18.03
CA ASP A 72 -21.44 3.09 -19.37
C ASP A 72 -22.13 4.40 -19.80
N HIS A 73 -22.46 5.26 -18.83
CA HIS A 73 -23.03 6.57 -19.08
C HIS A 73 -22.00 7.59 -19.61
N ILE A 74 -20.71 7.29 -19.50
CA ILE A 74 -19.59 8.10 -20.01
C ILE A 74 -19.13 7.49 -21.34
N GLN A 75 -19.66 8.01 -22.46
CA GLN A 75 -19.36 7.46 -23.79
C GLN A 75 -17.93 7.73 -24.26
N ASP A 76 -17.30 8.81 -23.78
CA ASP A 76 -15.93 9.18 -24.13
C ASP A 76 -14.94 8.59 -23.11
N PRO A 77 -14.09 7.62 -23.50
CA PRO A 77 -13.10 7.03 -22.61
C PRO A 77 -12.02 8.00 -22.12
N THR A 78 -11.87 9.17 -22.74
CA THR A 78 -10.94 10.21 -22.26
C THR A 78 -11.50 11.01 -21.08
N LEU A 79 -12.81 10.92 -20.85
CA LEU A 79 -13.53 11.60 -19.77
C LEU A 79 -13.91 10.67 -18.61
N ARG A 80 -13.40 9.43 -18.61
CA ARG A 80 -13.60 8.48 -17.51
C ARG A 80 -12.33 8.36 -16.66
N PRO A 81 -12.46 7.97 -15.38
CA PRO A 81 -11.31 7.69 -14.53
C PRO A 81 -10.41 6.60 -15.15
N LEU A 82 -9.10 6.72 -14.99
CA LEU A 82 -8.15 5.75 -15.54
C LEU A 82 -8.21 4.42 -14.79
N ASP A 83 -8.32 3.33 -15.54
CA ASP A 83 -8.32 1.96 -15.00
C ASP A 83 -7.05 1.69 -14.19
N GLU A 84 -5.91 2.24 -14.58
CA GLU A 84 -4.68 2.06 -13.82
C GLU A 84 -4.73 2.68 -12.42
N LEU A 85 -5.38 3.84 -12.26
CA LEU A 85 -5.53 4.46 -10.93
C LEU A 85 -6.46 3.63 -10.05
N PHE A 86 -7.47 2.99 -10.64
CA PHE A 86 -8.28 1.99 -9.93
C PHE A 86 -7.46 0.78 -9.51
N ILE A 87 -6.59 0.25 -10.40
CA ILE A 87 -5.68 -0.85 -10.07
C ILE A 87 -4.80 -0.49 -8.88
N ASP A 88 -4.20 0.70 -8.90
CA ASP A 88 -3.30 1.11 -7.83
C ASP A 88 -4.02 1.33 -6.49
N HIS A 89 -5.20 1.97 -6.52
CA HIS A 89 -6.04 2.10 -5.32
C HIS A 89 -6.47 0.74 -4.79
N PHE A 90 -6.87 -0.17 -5.69
CA PHE A 90 -7.24 -1.53 -5.33
C PHE A 90 -6.07 -2.28 -4.70
N MET A 91 -4.87 -2.19 -5.27
CA MET A 91 -3.66 -2.81 -4.71
C MET A 91 -3.29 -2.20 -3.36
N GLN A 92 -3.44 -0.89 -3.16
CA GLN A 92 -3.21 -0.27 -1.85
C GLN A 92 -4.20 -0.77 -0.79
N GLY A 93 -5.49 -0.86 -1.13
CA GLY A 93 -6.49 -1.46 -0.23
C GLY A 93 -6.24 -2.94 0.02
N LEU A 94 -5.81 -3.66 -1.01
CA LEU A 94 -5.40 -5.04 -0.92
C LEU A 94 -4.21 -5.17 0.04
N PHE A 95 -3.12 -4.41 -0.10
CA PHE A 95 -1.98 -4.51 0.80
C PHE A 95 -2.27 -4.04 2.21
N LYS A 96 -3.14 -3.02 2.37
CA LYS A 96 -3.55 -2.53 3.68
C LYS A 96 -4.36 -3.58 4.47
N HIS A 97 -5.14 -4.42 3.78
CA HIS A 97 -6.09 -5.34 4.43
C HIS A 97 -5.83 -6.83 4.19
N MET A 98 -5.04 -7.21 3.18
CA MET A 98 -4.37 -8.51 3.03
C MET A 98 -3.08 -8.54 3.86
N LYS A 99 -3.18 -8.03 5.08
CA LYS A 99 -2.24 -8.33 6.14
C LYS A 99 -2.46 -9.80 6.50
N GLY A 100 -1.62 -10.65 5.92
CA GLY A 100 -1.68 -12.09 6.08
C GLY A 100 -1.61 -12.49 7.56
N SER A 101 -1.92 -13.76 7.85
CA SER A 101 -1.85 -14.40 9.17
C SER A 101 -0.49 -14.33 9.91
N GLY A 102 0.45 -13.48 9.49
CA GLY A 102 1.79 -13.29 10.04
C GLY A 102 2.16 -11.84 10.35
N GLU A 103 1.22 -10.89 10.33
CA GLU A 103 1.54 -9.59 10.91
C GLU A 103 1.60 -9.66 12.43
N SER A 104 2.69 -9.11 12.95
CA SER A 104 2.95 -8.99 14.38
C SER A 104 1.83 -8.18 15.04
N ALA A 105 1.39 -8.62 16.23
CA ALA A 105 0.51 -7.81 17.09
C ALA A 105 1.18 -6.53 17.62
N TRP A 106 2.43 -6.28 17.21
CA TRP A 106 3.27 -5.17 17.63
C TRP A 106 2.83 -3.88 16.94
N SER A 107 2.61 -2.86 17.76
CA SER A 107 2.48 -1.48 17.33
C SER A 107 3.83 -0.91 16.88
N CYS A 108 3.84 0.26 16.23
CA CYS A 108 5.10 0.96 15.94
C CYS A 108 5.93 1.22 17.21
N GLU A 109 5.28 1.48 18.34
CA GLU A 109 5.95 1.70 19.62
C GLU A 109 6.66 0.43 20.12
N ASP A 110 6.05 -0.74 19.89
CA ASP A 110 6.66 -2.03 20.23
C ASP A 110 7.89 -2.32 19.35
N TYR A 111 7.83 -1.94 18.06
CA TYR A 111 8.98 -2.06 17.15
C TYR A 111 10.13 -1.11 17.53
N ASP A 112 9.82 0.14 17.86
CA ASP A 112 10.81 1.12 18.29
C ASP A 112 11.42 0.75 19.66
N ASP A 113 10.64 0.23 20.60
CA ASP A 113 11.16 -0.30 21.87
C ASP A 113 12.11 -1.47 21.62
N ALA A 114 11.70 -2.42 20.76
CA ALA A 114 12.47 -3.64 20.50
C ALA A 114 13.76 -3.42 19.69
N PHE A 115 13.77 -2.50 18.71
CA PHE A 115 14.84 -2.37 17.71
C PHE A 115 15.37 -0.94 17.47
N GLY A 116 14.80 0.09 18.11
CA GLY A 116 15.00 1.49 17.76
C GLY A 116 16.41 2.05 17.96
N ASP A 117 17.25 1.45 18.81
CA ASP A 117 18.59 1.97 19.15
C ASP A 117 19.75 1.13 18.57
N CYS A 118 19.63 0.68 17.31
CA CYS A 118 20.59 -0.22 16.63
C CYS A 118 20.94 -1.51 17.41
N SER A 119 20.25 -1.77 18.51
CA SER A 119 20.46 -2.78 19.53
C SER A 119 19.12 -3.42 19.86
N PHE A 120 19.14 -4.64 20.39
CA PHE A 120 17.94 -5.35 20.80
C PHE A 120 17.61 -5.02 22.26
N ASN A 121 16.48 -4.36 22.53
CA ASN A 121 16.02 -4.17 23.90
C ASN A 121 15.28 -5.42 24.39
N LEU A 122 16.01 -6.36 24.99
CA LEU A 122 15.45 -7.63 25.47
C LEU A 122 14.67 -7.53 26.80
N SER A 123 14.47 -6.32 27.34
CA SER A 123 13.90 -6.12 28.68
C SER A 123 12.39 -6.33 28.72
N ASN A 124 11.70 -6.10 27.60
CA ASN A 124 10.25 -6.16 27.53
C ASN A 124 9.77 -7.61 27.31
N MET A 125 9.47 -8.30 28.42
CA MET A 125 9.08 -9.72 28.37
C MET A 125 7.66 -9.94 27.78
N ASN A 126 6.85 -8.88 27.67
CA ASN A 126 5.57 -8.94 26.96
C ASN A 126 5.78 -9.03 25.43
N ILE A 127 6.92 -8.53 24.96
CA ILE A 127 7.36 -8.58 23.56
C ILE A 127 8.08 -9.91 23.31
N TRP A 128 9.17 -10.19 24.03
CA TRP A 128 10.02 -11.38 23.80
C TRP A 128 9.50 -12.69 24.39
N GLY A 129 8.50 -12.63 25.27
CA GLY A 129 7.81 -13.81 25.80
C GLY A 129 6.85 -14.45 24.80
N THR A 130 6.44 -13.71 23.78
CA THR A 130 5.54 -14.19 22.72
C THR A 130 6.28 -15.05 21.70
N ARG A 131 5.55 -15.89 20.96
CA ARG A 131 6.14 -16.65 19.85
C ARG A 131 6.57 -15.71 18.74
N GLU A 132 5.72 -14.74 18.44
CA GLU A 132 5.91 -13.73 17.40
C GLU A 132 7.17 -12.90 17.68
N GLY A 133 7.42 -12.51 18.94
CA GLY A 133 8.65 -11.82 19.30
C GLY A 133 9.92 -12.63 19.13
N LYS A 134 9.86 -13.95 19.35
CA LYS A 134 11.00 -14.84 19.12
C LYS A 134 11.29 -15.01 17.63
N GLU A 135 10.25 -15.14 16.81
CA GLU A 135 10.37 -15.21 15.35
C GLU A 135 10.97 -13.91 14.77
N GLN A 136 10.54 -12.75 15.28
CA GLN A 136 11.10 -11.46 14.89
C GLN A 136 12.57 -11.31 15.31
N LEU A 137 12.94 -11.80 16.51
CA LEU A 137 14.34 -11.82 16.94
C LEU A 137 15.20 -12.68 16.01
N GLU A 138 14.73 -13.87 15.66
CA GLU A 138 15.44 -14.80 14.78
C GLU A 138 15.64 -14.20 13.38
N LEU A 139 14.60 -13.57 12.81
CA LEU A 139 14.68 -12.90 11.52
C LEU A 139 15.70 -11.75 11.54
N ALA A 140 15.63 -10.88 12.55
CA ALA A 140 16.54 -9.75 12.68
C ALA A 140 18.00 -10.19 12.92
N LEU A 141 18.22 -11.30 13.63
CA LEU A 141 19.55 -11.90 13.77
C LEU A 141 20.05 -12.48 12.45
N ALA A 142 19.20 -13.15 11.68
CA ALA A 142 19.56 -13.70 10.38
C ALA A 142 20.00 -12.61 9.39
N ASP A 143 19.28 -11.49 9.37
CA ASP A 143 19.57 -10.32 8.53
C ASP A 143 20.92 -9.68 8.91
N ARG A 144 21.11 -9.36 10.20
CA ARG A 144 22.38 -8.77 10.67
C ARG A 144 23.58 -9.69 10.49
N LEU A 145 23.40 -11.01 10.64
CA LEU A 145 24.45 -11.99 10.37
C LEU A 145 24.76 -12.11 8.88
N PHE A 146 23.75 -11.99 8.03
CA PHE A 146 23.92 -11.97 6.58
C PHE A 146 24.75 -10.74 6.16
N ASP A 147 24.37 -9.55 6.61
CA ASP A 147 25.11 -8.31 6.35
C ASP A 147 26.57 -8.37 6.85
N HIS A 148 26.78 -8.97 8.01
CA HIS A 148 28.12 -9.18 8.55
C HIS A 148 28.96 -10.15 7.68
N ARG A 149 28.35 -11.23 7.16
CA ARG A 149 29.06 -12.16 6.27
C ARG A 149 29.40 -11.52 4.93
N VAL A 150 28.46 -10.78 4.35
CA VAL A 150 28.69 -10.01 3.11
C VAL A 150 29.82 -8.99 3.30
N SER A 151 29.86 -8.31 4.46
CA SER A 151 30.93 -7.37 4.79
C SER A 151 32.29 -8.05 4.96
N GLN A 152 32.34 -9.27 5.51
CA GLN A 152 33.58 -10.05 5.62
C GLN A 152 34.08 -10.56 4.27
N GLU A 153 33.19 -11.02 3.38
CA GLU A 153 33.57 -11.52 2.05
C GLU A 153 34.01 -10.38 1.12
N GLY A 154 33.42 -9.19 1.23
CA GLY A 154 33.87 -7.98 0.54
C GLY A 154 35.24 -7.48 1.01
N GLY A 155 35.58 -7.65 2.29
CA GLY A 155 36.88 -7.28 2.86
C GLY A 155 38.02 -8.24 2.51
N VAL A 156 37.74 -9.49 2.13
CA VAL A 156 38.77 -10.47 1.74
C VAL A 156 39.36 -10.14 0.36
N LEU A 157 38.61 -9.47 -0.52
CA LEU A 157 39.09 -9.08 -1.85
C LEU A 157 39.98 -7.83 -1.85
N GLU A 158 40.01 -7.04 -0.77
CA GLU A 158 40.84 -5.84 -0.66
C GLU A 158 42.16 -6.06 0.10
N ALA A 159 42.31 -7.20 0.80
CA ALA A 159 43.53 -7.54 1.55
C ALA A 159 44.54 -8.39 0.74
N THR A 160 44.25 -8.72 -0.51
CA THR A 160 45.19 -9.35 -1.45
C THR A 160 45.42 -8.46 -2.66
N SER A 161 46.13 -7.34 -2.47
CA SER A 161 46.79 -6.57 -3.55
C SER A 161 48.05 -5.92 -3.04
#